data_AF-A0A524M6H7-F1
#
_entry.id   AF-A0A524M6H7-F1
#
_cell.length_a   1.000
_cell.length_b   1.000
_cell.length_c   1.000
_cell.angle_alpha   90.00
_cell.angle_beta   90.00
_cell.angle_gamma   90.00
#
_symmetry.space_group_name_H-M   'P 1'
#
loop_
_entity.id
_entity.type
_entity.pdbx_description
1 polymer ?
#
loop_
_entity_poly.entity_id
_entity_poly.type
_entity_poly.pdbx_seq_one_letter_code
_entity_poly.pdbx_strand_id
1 'polypeptide(L)'
;MTEPYQPIKESRLNDLTFIGNGSVITEQVGDLISKTKLFDVLDRFDINLLASYMSLYKTKDKDIILTEGEDGDYMLLLVEGSIDVLKQDTQRRMKQITTIHPGAIVGEMAVVDGEKRFATCI
;
A
#
# COMPACT_ATOMS: atom_id res chain seq x y z
N MET A 1 -17.03 -3.41 -21.00
CA MET A 1 -16.21 -2.18 -21.08
C MET A 1 -16.10 -1.66 -19.67
N THR A 2 -15.00 -1.95 -18.98
CA THR A 2 -14.74 -1.41 -17.64
C THR A 2 -14.30 0.03 -17.79
N GLU A 3 -14.88 0.94 -17.01
CA GLU A 3 -14.46 2.34 -16.98
C GLU A 3 -12.97 2.44 -16.60
N PRO A 4 -12.22 3.42 -17.13
CA PRO A 4 -10.82 3.62 -16.74
C PRO A 4 -10.76 3.93 -15.24
N TYR A 5 -9.90 3.19 -14.53
CA TYR A 5 -9.65 3.38 -13.11
C TYR A 5 -9.30 4.84 -12.82
N GLN A 6 -10.15 5.52 -12.05
CA GLN A 6 -9.88 6.85 -11.56
C GLN A 6 -9.05 6.71 -10.28
N PRO A 7 -7.90 7.40 -10.16
CA PRO A 7 -7.12 7.36 -8.93
C PRO A 7 -7.98 7.79 -7.74
N ILE A 8 -7.82 7.10 -6.62
CA ILE A 8 -8.60 7.34 -5.42
C ILE A 8 -8.36 8.80 -4.97
N LYS A 9 -9.45 9.58 -4.85
CA LYS A 9 -9.40 10.98 -4.42
C LYS A 9 -9.27 11.05 -2.91
N GLU A 10 -8.07 10.80 -2.40
CA GLU A 10 -7.84 10.78 -0.96
C GLU A 10 -6.88 11.87 -0.50
N SER A 11 -7.21 12.46 0.65
CA SER A 11 -6.51 13.65 1.16
C SER A 11 -5.04 13.41 1.46
N ARG A 12 -4.62 12.16 1.76
CA ARG A 12 -3.23 11.84 2.16
C ARG A 12 -2.34 11.43 1.00
N LEU A 13 -2.85 10.66 0.03
CA LEU A 13 -2.09 10.34 -1.19
C LEU A 13 -1.78 11.58 -2.02
N ASN A 14 -2.58 12.65 -1.87
CA ASN A 14 -2.31 13.96 -2.48
C ASN A 14 -1.04 14.63 -1.94
N ASP A 15 -0.59 14.27 -0.74
CA ASP A 15 0.65 14.80 -0.15
C ASP A 15 1.89 14.05 -0.68
N LEU A 16 1.67 12.87 -1.30
CA LEU A 16 2.72 12.05 -1.90
C LEU A 16 2.94 12.42 -3.37
N THR A 17 4.13 12.12 -3.88
CA THR A 17 4.43 12.37 -5.30
C THR A 17 3.85 11.25 -6.15
N PHE A 18 2.76 11.50 -6.88
CA PHE A 18 2.27 10.57 -7.90
C PHE A 18 3.28 10.47 -9.05
N ILE A 19 3.72 9.24 -9.35
CA ILE A 19 4.75 8.98 -10.37
C ILE A 19 4.25 8.12 -11.54
N GLY A 20 2.99 7.69 -11.51
CA GLY A 20 2.35 6.99 -12.62
C GLY A 20 1.45 5.86 -12.18
N ASN A 21 1.06 5.02 -13.13
CA ASN A 21 0.28 3.81 -12.88
C ASN A 21 1.20 2.59 -12.76
N GLY A 22 0.77 1.54 -12.04
CA GLY A 22 1.54 0.32 -11.82
C GLY A 22 1.94 -0.39 -13.12
N SER A 23 1.23 -0.15 -14.22
CA SER A 23 1.62 -0.57 -15.57
C SER A 23 3.05 -0.18 -15.98
N VAL A 24 3.59 0.93 -15.44
CA VAL A 24 4.96 1.39 -15.72
C VAL A 24 6.02 0.46 -15.11
N ILE A 25 5.68 -0.25 -14.03
CA ILE A 25 6.57 -1.13 -13.27
C ILE A 25 6.04 -2.56 -13.23
N THR A 26 5.28 -2.97 -14.25
CA THR A 26 4.56 -4.26 -14.28
C THR A 26 5.45 -5.47 -13.98
N GLU A 27 6.67 -5.50 -14.53
CA GLU A 27 7.62 -6.59 -14.27
C GLU A 27 8.01 -6.66 -12.79
N GLN A 28 8.38 -5.52 -12.19
CA GLN A 28 8.71 -5.43 -10.78
C GLN A 28 7.50 -5.74 -9.88
N VAL A 29 6.32 -5.23 -10.24
CA VAL A 29 5.06 -5.55 -9.53
C VAL A 29 4.79 -7.04 -9.60
N GLY A 30 4.94 -7.69 -10.75
CA GLY A 30 4.79 -9.14 -10.86
C GLY A 30 5.79 -9.94 -10.03
N ASP A 31 7.05 -9.52 -10.00
CA ASP A 31 8.10 -10.13 -9.17
C ASP A 31 7.86 -9.96 -7.67
N LEU A 32 7.20 -8.88 -7.25
CA LEU A 32 6.85 -8.63 -5.86
C LEU A 32 5.57 -9.37 -5.46
N ILE A 33 4.54 -9.30 -6.31
CA ILE A 33 3.25 -9.96 -6.11
C ILE A 33 3.41 -11.49 -6.04
N SER A 34 4.23 -12.07 -6.92
CA SER A 34 4.53 -13.52 -6.90
C SER A 34 5.23 -14.01 -5.63
N LYS A 35 5.75 -13.10 -4.79
CA LYS A 35 6.34 -13.43 -3.48
C LYS A 35 5.35 -13.29 -2.33
N THR A 36 4.14 -12.81 -2.60
CA THR A 36 3.11 -12.59 -1.58
C THR A 36 2.02 -13.66 -1.65
N LYS A 37 1.77 -14.30 -0.51
CA LYS A 37 0.73 -15.34 -0.38
C LYS A 37 -0.67 -14.88 -0.77
N LEU A 38 -0.95 -13.59 -0.69
CA LEU A 38 -2.25 -13.02 -1.05
C LEU A 38 -2.57 -13.19 -2.53
N PHE A 39 -1.54 -13.33 -3.38
CA PHE A 39 -1.68 -13.30 -4.83
C PHE A 39 -1.12 -14.54 -5.53
N ASP A 40 -0.87 -15.63 -4.79
CA ASP A 40 -0.35 -16.90 -5.32
C ASP A 40 -1.23 -17.54 -6.42
N VAL A 41 -2.50 -17.14 -6.51
CA VAL A 41 -3.47 -17.66 -7.49
C VAL A 41 -3.55 -16.84 -8.78
N LEU A 42 -2.87 -15.69 -8.86
CA LEU A 42 -2.95 -14.80 -10.02
C LEU A 42 -1.97 -15.24 -11.11
N ASP A 43 -2.45 -15.37 -12.34
CA ASP A 43 -1.57 -15.61 -13.49
C ASP A 43 -0.94 -14.31 -14.00
N ARG A 44 -0.08 -14.39 -15.03
CA ARG A 44 0.57 -13.21 -15.60
C ARG A 44 -0.42 -12.18 -16.16
N PHE A 45 -1.54 -12.65 -16.71
CA PHE A 45 -2.56 -11.75 -17.24
C PHE A 45 -3.25 -11.00 -16.09
N ASP A 46 -3.62 -11.71 -15.03
CA ASP A 46 -4.23 -11.12 -13.84
C ASP A 46 -3.29 -10.14 -13.13
N ILE A 47 -1.99 -10.47 -13.04
CA ILE A 47 -0.97 -9.57 -12.48
C ILE A 47 -0.88 -8.28 -13.30
N ASN A 48 -0.83 -8.37 -14.63
CA ASN A 48 -0.77 -7.19 -15.50
C ASN A 48 -2.05 -6.35 -15.38
N LEU A 49 -3.20 -7.01 -15.28
CA LEU A 49 -4.47 -6.34 -15.08
C LEU A 49 -4.50 -5.63 -13.73
N LEU A 50 -4.10 -6.30 -12.64
CA LEU A 50 -4.01 -5.73 -11.31
C LEU A 50 -3.06 -4.53 -11.28
N ALA A 51 -1.87 -4.65 -11.88
CA ALA A 51 -0.91 -3.55 -11.99
C ALA A 51 -1.52 -2.32 -12.70
N SER A 52 -2.42 -2.52 -13.66
CA SER A 52 -3.15 -1.43 -14.33
C SER A 52 -4.14 -0.68 -13.44
N TYR A 53 -4.60 -1.31 -12.34
CA TYR A 53 -5.44 -0.68 -11.32
C TYR A 53 -4.63 -0.04 -10.18
N MET A 54 -3.30 -0.18 -10.17
CA MET A 54 -2.47 0.39 -9.12
C MET A 54 -2.01 1.80 -9.50
N SER A 55 -2.00 2.70 -8.51
CA SER A 55 -1.36 4.01 -8.60
C SER A 55 -0.03 3.97 -7.88
N LEU A 56 1.02 4.50 -8.51
CA LEU A 56 2.37 4.51 -7.97
C LEU A 56 2.69 5.88 -7.38
N TYR A 57 3.14 5.87 -6.13
CA TYR A 57 3.51 7.06 -5.38
C TYR A 57 4.93 6.93 -4.85
N LYS A 58 5.61 8.07 -4.73
CA LYS A 58 6.90 8.22 -4.07
C LYS A 58 6.74 9.06 -2.81
N THR A 59 7.33 8.59 -1.73
CA THR A 59 7.40 9.26 -0.44
C THR A 59 8.80 9.83 -0.19
N LYS A 60 8.88 10.76 0.75
CA LYS A 60 10.13 11.21 1.37
C LYS A 60 10.34 10.46 2.68
N ASP A 61 11.57 10.53 3.19
CA ASP A 61 11.89 10.06 4.54
C ASP A 61 10.94 10.72 5.55
N LYS A 62 10.28 9.88 6.36
CA LYS A 62 9.35 10.25 7.43
C LYS A 62 7.95 10.74 7.00
N ASP A 63 7.56 10.58 5.74
CA ASP A 63 6.18 10.85 5.34
C ASP A 63 5.23 9.82 5.98
N ILE A 64 4.13 10.28 6.59
CA ILE A 64 3.11 9.37 7.12
C ILE A 64 2.22 8.92 5.96
N ILE A 65 2.21 7.61 5.70
CA ILE A 65 1.51 7.00 4.57
C ILE A 65 0.14 6.45 4.99
N LEU A 66 0.06 5.91 6.22
CA LEU A 66 -1.17 5.45 6.87
C LEU A 66 -1.17 5.95 8.31
N THR A 67 -2.34 6.30 8.85
CA THR A 67 -2.47 6.70 10.26
C THR A 67 -3.36 5.73 11.00
N GLU A 68 -2.92 5.26 12.16
CA GLU A 68 -3.76 4.46 13.05
C GLU A 68 -5.10 5.14 13.34
N GLY A 69 -6.20 4.37 13.25
CA GLY A 69 -7.55 4.83 13.57
C GLY A 69 -8.27 5.59 12.45
N GLU A 70 -7.60 5.96 11.36
CA GLU A 70 -8.25 6.46 10.13
C GLU A 70 -9.01 5.32 9.44
N ASP A 71 -9.99 5.65 8.61
CA ASP A 71 -10.66 4.66 7.76
C ASP A 71 -9.69 4.16 6.68
N GLY A 72 -9.93 2.97 6.14
CA GLY A 72 -9.05 2.38 5.13
C GLY A 72 -9.79 1.83 3.92
N ASP A 73 -9.58 2.49 2.78
CA ASP A 73 -10.17 2.20 1.47
C ASP A 73 -9.12 1.80 0.41
N TYR A 74 -7.83 1.88 0.75
CA TYR A 74 -6.72 1.40 -0.06
C TYR A 74 -5.73 0.54 0.72
N MET A 75 -4.93 -0.25 0.02
CA MET A 75 -3.77 -0.95 0.57
C MET A 75 -2.55 -0.67 -0.29
N LEU A 76 -1.37 -0.90 0.27
CA LEU A 76 -0.10 -0.55 -0.36
C LEU A 76 0.73 -1.80 -0.56
N LEU A 77 1.34 -1.91 -1.75
CA LEU A 77 2.45 -2.81 -2.01
C LEU A 77 3.74 -2.00 -1.96
N LEU A 78 4.66 -2.34 -1.06
CA LEU A 78 5.95 -1.68 -0.97
C LEU A 78 6.83 -2.12 -2.14
N VAL A 79 7.17 -1.18 -3.03
CA VAL A 79 7.98 -1.48 -4.23
C VAL A 79 9.47 -1.30 -3.98
N GLU A 80 9.85 -0.27 -3.23
CA GLU A 80 11.24 0.08 -2.92
C GLU A 80 11.31 0.77 -1.55
N GLY A 81 12.42 0.61 -0.84
CA GLY A 81 12.67 1.26 0.45
C GLY A 81 12.22 0.42 1.65
N SER A 82 11.80 1.08 2.72
CA SER A 82 11.32 0.45 3.95
C SER A 82 10.25 1.32 4.58
N ILE A 83 9.30 0.71 5.28
CA ILE A 83 8.28 1.41 6.05
C ILE A 83 8.37 0.94 7.50
N ASP A 84 8.40 1.87 8.43
CA ASP A 84 8.26 1.60 9.86
C ASP A 84 6.77 1.57 10.23
N VAL A 85 6.36 0.49 10.89
CA VAL A 85 4.99 0.30 11.38
C VAL A 85 4.97 0.63 12.86
N LEU A 86 4.21 1.66 13.24
CA LEU A 86 4.12 2.17 14.60
C LEU A 86 2.70 2.04 15.14
N LYS A 87 2.59 1.73 16.42
CA LYS A 87 1.32 1.62 17.14
C LYS A 87 1.36 2.43 18.41
N GLN A 88 0.23 3.03 18.73
CA GLN A 88 0.06 3.76 19.98
C GLN A 88 -0.12 2.79 21.16
N ASP A 89 0.69 2.94 22.21
CA ASP A 89 0.52 2.19 23.45
C ASP A 89 -0.62 2.77 24.32
N THR A 90 -0.93 2.10 25.44
CA THR A 90 -1.96 2.55 26.39
C THR A 90 -1.68 3.92 27.01
N GLN A 91 -0.44 4.41 26.93
CA GLN A 91 -0.01 5.73 27.41
C GLN A 91 0.09 6.75 26.28
N ARG A 92 -0.48 6.45 25.10
CA ARG A 92 -0.48 7.30 23.92
C ARG A 92 0.89 7.54 23.26
N ARG A 93 1.89 6.71 23.55
CA ARG A 93 3.22 6.81 22.93
C ARG A 93 3.30 5.93 21.68
N MET A 94 3.91 6.45 20.62
CA MET A 94 4.19 5.67 19.43
C MET A 94 5.33 4.69 19.69
N LYS A 95 5.08 3.41 19.42
CA LYS A 95 6.09 2.35 19.48
C LYS A 95 6.18 1.67 18.13
N GLN A 96 7.39 1.57 17.59
CA GLN A 96 7.66 0.77 16.40
C GLN A 96 7.42 -0.71 16.72
N ILE A 97 6.54 -1.34 15.95
CA ILE A 97 6.26 -2.78 16.03
C ILE A 97 7.26 -3.53 15.15
N THR A 98 7.43 -3.06 13.92
CA THR A 98 8.29 -3.71 12.91
C THR A 98 8.67 -2.71 11.83
N THR A 99 9.66 -3.10 11.01
CA THR A 99 9.94 -2.50 9.72
C THR A 99 9.56 -3.51 8.64
N ILE A 100 8.96 -3.04 7.55
CA ILE A 100 8.63 -3.86 6.39
C ILE A 100 9.49 -3.46 5.18
N HIS A 101 9.62 -4.41 4.24
CA HIS A 101 10.53 -4.33 3.11
C HIS A 101 9.80 -4.62 1.80
N PRO A 102 10.42 -4.39 0.63
CA PRO A 102 9.78 -4.53 -0.66
C PRO A 102 9.12 -5.90 -0.84
N GLY A 103 7.90 -5.88 -1.39
CA GLY A 103 7.02 -7.04 -1.52
C GLY A 103 6.06 -7.21 -0.34
N ALA A 104 6.23 -6.48 0.75
CA ALA A 104 5.23 -6.45 1.81
C ALA A 104 3.99 -5.68 1.37
N ILE A 105 2.84 -6.15 1.84
CA ILE A 105 1.55 -5.48 1.73
C ILE A 105 1.20 -4.87 3.09
N VAL A 106 0.66 -3.65 3.10
CA VAL A 106 0.12 -3.02 4.31
C VAL A 106 -1.21 -2.34 4.08
N GLY A 107 -1.98 -2.28 5.16
CA GLY A 107 -3.30 -1.65 5.17
C GLY A 107 -4.40 -2.54 4.61
N GLU A 108 -4.08 -3.80 4.28
CA GLU A 108 -5.01 -4.81 3.77
C GLU A 108 -6.12 -5.12 4.78
N MET A 109 -5.81 -5.14 6.09
CA MET A 109 -6.80 -5.44 7.13
C MET A 109 -7.97 -4.46 7.09
N ALA A 110 -7.70 -3.16 6.94
CA ALA A 110 -8.74 -2.14 6.91
C ALA A 110 -9.65 -2.28 5.67
N VAL A 111 -9.07 -2.67 4.53
CA VAL A 111 -9.80 -2.87 3.28
C VAL A 111 -10.63 -4.16 3.31
N VAL A 112 -10.09 -5.24 3.86
CA VAL A 112 -10.73 -6.57 3.87
C VAL A 112 -11.81 -6.66 4.95
N ASP A 113 -11.51 -6.18 6.17
CA ASP A 113 -12.40 -6.31 7.32
C ASP A 113 -13.34 -5.10 7.47
N GLY A 114 -13.07 -3.99 6.75
CA GLY A 114 -13.80 -2.73 6.88
C GLY A 114 -13.53 -1.97 8.17
N GLU A 115 -12.54 -2.42 8.95
CA GLU A 115 -12.12 -1.81 10.20
C GLU A 115 -11.16 -0.63 9.98
N LYS A 116 -10.94 0.15 11.03
CA LYS A 116 -9.97 1.26 11.01
C LYS A 116 -8.54 0.75 10.79
N ARG A 117 -7.67 1.61 10.25
CA ARG A 117 -6.23 1.39 10.14
C ARG A 117 -5.64 0.93 11.47
N PHE A 118 -5.04 -0.26 11.46
CA PHE A 118 -4.51 -0.87 12.67
C PHE A 118 -3.27 -0.13 13.22
N ALA A 119 -2.46 0.49 12.37
CA ALA A 119 -1.19 1.10 12.75
C ALA A 119 -0.88 2.30 11.85
N THR A 120 0.06 3.13 12.30
CA THR A 120 0.65 4.21 11.51
C THR A 120 1.84 3.67 10.72
N CYS A 121 1.97 4.06 9.46
CA CYS A 121 3.07 3.68 8.58
C CYS A 121 3.84 4.92 8.13
N ILE A 122 5.16 4.88 8.25
CA ILE A 122 6.10 5.96 7.95
C ILE A 122 7.23 5.45 7.07
#